data_AF-A0A496N4Y4-F1
#
_entry.id   AF-A0A496N4Y4-F1
#
_cell.length_a   1.000
_cell.length_b   1.000
_cell.length_c   1.000
_cell.angle_alpha   90.00
_cell.angle_beta   90.00
_cell.angle_gamma   90.00
#
_symmetry.space_group_name_H-M   'P 1'
#
loop_
_entity.id
_entity.type
_entity.pdbx_description
1 polymer ?
#
loop_
_entity_poly.entity_id
_entity_poly.type
_entity_poly.pdbx_seq_one_letter_code
_entity_poly.pdbx_strand_id
1 'polypeptide(L)'
;MDNETWEVQKPFINPQLGSHDEDVSITHRNTERKFTIECKLSAKGEFKKLANGYSIKVKCMLSRTLGTTQVERLAPVLGVTPQSLSVHNDQYRPQDFNFVITSLANAFYETDENGIFVWQPNEQGQIFLARKYGENLSNEEYQDRAFADMYIARSQDIAITTENNIQCTRRQCTTPTNCGFIPNYPQIIFDEDMSVIQGNWFHISEIEQLLELGEN
;
A
#
# COMPACT_ATOMS: atom_id res chain seq x y z
N MET A 1 1.07 3.40 20.44
CA MET A 1 1.48 2.05 20.84
C MET A 1 2.45 2.14 21.99
N ASP A 2 2.08 1.58 23.13
CA ASP A 2 3.00 1.40 24.25
C ASP A 2 3.90 0.18 24.01
N ASN A 3 5.12 0.25 24.52
CA ASN A 3 6.14 -0.80 24.35
C ASN A 3 5.94 -1.99 25.30
N GLU A 4 5.01 -1.90 26.26
CA GLU A 4 4.68 -2.96 27.22
C GLU A 4 3.71 -3.99 26.62
N THR A 5 2.83 -3.55 25.73
CA THR A 5 1.84 -4.37 25.04
C THR A 5 2.36 -4.83 23.68
N TRP A 6 3.07 -3.95 22.97
CA TRP A 6 3.48 -4.19 21.60
C TRP A 6 4.99 -4.19 21.43
N GLU A 7 5.46 -5.05 20.54
CA GLU A 7 6.84 -5.09 20.08
C GLU A 7 6.90 -4.79 18.59
N VAL A 8 7.62 -3.73 18.22
CA VAL A 8 7.84 -3.36 16.82
C VAL A 8 9.29 -3.64 16.47
N GLN A 9 9.51 -4.43 15.42
CA GLN A 9 10.85 -4.79 14.96
C GLN A 9 10.96 -4.64 13.45
N LYS A 10 12.15 -4.26 12.99
CA LYS A 10 12.58 -4.45 11.59
C LYS A 10 13.33 -5.78 11.51
N PRO A 11 12.74 -6.83 10.94
CA PRO A 11 13.40 -8.13 10.85
C PRO A 11 14.69 -8.01 10.03
N PHE A 12 15.81 -8.46 10.59
CA PHE A 12 17.03 -8.70 9.81
C PHE A 12 16.95 -10.11 9.23
N ILE A 13 16.13 -10.29 8.20
CA ILE A 13 16.03 -11.58 7.49
C ILE A 13 16.89 -11.50 6.24
N ASN A 14 17.79 -12.47 6.07
CA ASN A 14 18.35 -12.74 4.75
C ASN A 14 17.25 -13.41 3.93
N PRO A 15 16.68 -12.77 2.88
CA PRO A 15 15.56 -13.35 2.15
C PRO A 15 15.96 -14.71 1.59
N GLN A 16 15.30 -15.77 2.07
CA GLN A 16 15.42 -17.09 1.50
C GLN A 16 14.47 -17.22 0.30
N LEU A 17 14.79 -18.12 -0.63
CA LEU A 17 13.98 -18.35 -1.83
C LEU A 17 12.56 -18.80 -1.44
N GLY A 18 11.59 -17.88 -1.55
CA GLY A 18 10.18 -18.12 -1.20
C GLY A 18 9.72 -17.50 0.13
N SER A 19 10.59 -16.81 0.87
CA SER A 19 10.17 -15.92 1.96
C SER A 19 10.07 -14.49 1.45
N HIS A 20 8.93 -13.83 1.65
CA HIS A 20 8.83 -12.38 1.47
C HIS A 20 9.69 -11.70 2.55
N ASP A 21 10.47 -10.69 2.12
CA ASP A 21 11.23 -9.84 3.03
C ASP A 21 10.21 -8.98 3.77
N GLU A 22 10.15 -9.12 5.10
CA GLU A 22 9.20 -8.38 5.92
C GLU A 22 9.87 -7.06 6.32
N ASP A 23 9.28 -5.93 5.90
CA ASP A 23 9.87 -4.61 6.20
C ASP A 23 9.78 -4.28 7.69
N VAL A 24 8.61 -4.54 8.28
CA VAL A 24 8.33 -4.31 9.70
C VAL A 24 7.43 -5.42 10.22
N SER A 25 7.68 -5.83 11.46
CA SER A 25 6.84 -6.75 12.21
C SER A 25 6.30 -6.08 13.47
N ILE A 26 5.05 -6.36 13.81
CA ILE A 26 4.43 -5.96 15.09
C ILE A 26 4.00 -7.24 15.80
N THR A 27 4.44 -7.43 17.04
CA THR A 27 4.06 -8.58 17.86
C THR A 27 3.35 -8.12 19.12
N HIS A 28 2.18 -8.68 19.41
CA HIS A 28 1.51 -8.48 20.69
C HIS A 28 2.20 -9.36 21.75
N ARG A 29 2.79 -8.74 22.78
CA ARG A 29 3.68 -9.44 23.72
C ARG A 29 2.98 -10.56 24.50
N ASN A 30 1.72 -10.37 24.87
CA ASN A 30 1.00 -11.33 25.72
C ASN A 30 0.41 -12.51 24.94
N THR A 31 0.06 -12.32 23.67
CA THR A 31 -0.59 -13.36 22.85
C THR A 31 0.37 -13.97 21.84
N GLU A 32 1.58 -13.41 21.72
CA GLU A 32 2.60 -13.75 20.71
C GLU A 32 2.09 -13.61 19.26
N ARG A 33 0.95 -12.93 19.07
CA ARG A 33 0.39 -12.70 17.74
C ARG A 33 1.29 -11.75 16.97
N LYS A 34 1.80 -12.22 15.84
CA LYS A 34 2.66 -11.45 14.93
C LYS A 34 1.87 -10.96 13.73
N PHE A 35 2.10 -9.69 13.39
CA PHE A 35 1.59 -9.03 12.20
C PHE A 35 2.76 -8.58 11.34
N THR A 36 2.71 -8.93 10.07
CA THR A 36 3.72 -8.56 9.08
C THR A 36 3.27 -7.36 8.26
N ILE A 37 4.20 -6.44 8.02
CA ILE A 37 3.93 -5.17 7.35
C ILE A 37 4.87 -4.98 6.18
N GLU A 38 4.29 -4.64 5.04
CA GLU A 38 5.00 -4.18 3.84
C GLU A 38 4.96 -2.65 3.77
N CYS A 39 6.12 -2.01 3.63
CA CYS A 39 6.23 -0.57 3.47
C CYS A 39 6.35 -0.23 1.98
N LYS A 40 5.32 0.42 1.45
CA LYS A 40 5.28 0.86 0.04
C LYS A 40 5.34 2.37 -0.08
N LEU A 41 5.70 2.80 -1.28
CA LEU A 41 5.70 4.20 -1.64
C LEU A 41 4.39 4.53 -2.37
N SER A 42 3.85 5.71 -2.12
CA SER A 42 2.87 6.30 -3.02
C SER A 42 3.49 6.48 -4.41
N ALA A 43 2.69 6.31 -5.45
CA ALA A 43 3.16 6.32 -6.82
C ALA A 43 3.53 7.76 -7.21
N LYS A 44 4.77 7.94 -7.65
CA LYS A 44 5.35 9.25 -7.97
C LYS A 44 4.59 9.93 -9.10
N GLY A 45 4.24 11.20 -8.90
CA GLY A 45 3.53 12.04 -9.89
C GLY A 45 2.12 11.58 -10.23
N GLU A 46 1.58 10.60 -9.48
CA GLU A 46 0.26 10.00 -9.76
C GLU A 46 -0.85 10.57 -8.85
N PHE A 47 -0.57 11.68 -8.16
CA PHE A 47 -1.60 12.45 -7.48
C PHE A 47 -2.63 13.00 -8.48
N LYS A 48 -3.91 12.83 -8.19
CA LYS A 48 -4.99 13.25 -9.10
C LYS A 48 -6.18 13.86 -8.37
N LYS A 49 -6.66 15.02 -8.84
CA LYS A 49 -8.01 15.54 -8.50
C LYS A 49 -9.07 14.68 -9.20
N LEU A 50 -10.04 14.22 -8.43
CA LEU A 50 -11.27 13.59 -8.90
C LEU A 50 -12.42 14.61 -8.87
N ALA A 51 -13.54 14.26 -9.51
CA ALA A 51 -14.74 15.10 -9.51
C ALA A 51 -15.17 15.51 -8.09
N ASN A 52 -15.17 14.56 -7.15
CA ASN A 52 -15.63 14.76 -5.77
C ASN A 52 -14.55 14.50 -4.72
N GLY A 53 -13.27 14.67 -5.07
CA GLY A 53 -12.19 14.31 -4.15
C GLY A 53 -10.81 14.25 -4.78
N TYR A 54 -9.93 13.43 -4.22
CA TYR A 54 -8.55 13.25 -4.64
C TYR A 54 -8.16 11.78 -4.58
N SER A 55 -7.22 11.37 -5.43
CA SER A 55 -6.71 10.00 -5.48
C SER A 55 -5.19 9.99 -5.37
N ILE A 56 -4.68 9.11 -4.51
CA ILE A 56 -3.26 8.77 -4.41
C ILE A 56 -3.13 7.26 -4.62
N LYS A 57 -2.36 6.87 -5.63
CA LYS A 57 -2.03 5.45 -5.87
C LYS A 57 -0.87 5.03 -4.96
N VAL A 58 -0.88 3.78 -4.50
CA VAL A 58 0.20 3.18 -3.71
C VAL A 58 0.85 2.08 -4.51
N LYS A 59 2.17 2.10 -4.70
CA LYS A 59 2.88 1.11 -5.52
C LYS A 59 3.04 -0.21 -4.77
N CYS A 60 2.02 -1.05 -4.84
CA CYS A 60 1.95 -2.36 -4.19
C CYS A 60 2.29 -3.48 -5.18
N MET A 61 3.53 -3.52 -5.65
CA MET A 61 4.02 -4.55 -6.57
C MET A 61 5.37 -5.10 -6.14
N LEU A 62 5.66 -6.32 -6.54
CA LEU A 62 6.94 -6.98 -6.33
C LEU A 62 8.05 -6.22 -7.06
N SER A 63 9.23 -6.16 -6.45
CA SER A 63 10.41 -5.56 -7.08
C SER A 63 10.88 -6.32 -8.32
N ARG A 64 10.56 -7.62 -8.39
CA ARG A 64 10.88 -8.52 -9.49
C ARG A 64 9.64 -9.30 -9.90
N THR A 65 9.46 -9.41 -11.21
CA THR A 65 8.45 -10.26 -11.80
C THR A 65 8.86 -11.73 -11.72
N LEU A 66 7.94 -12.62 -11.37
CA LEU A 66 8.19 -14.06 -11.35
C LEU A 66 8.40 -14.59 -12.77
N GLY A 67 9.54 -15.25 -12.99
CA GLY A 67 9.79 -16.03 -14.21
C GLY A 67 8.96 -17.32 -14.24
N THR A 68 8.86 -17.93 -15.42
CA THR A 68 8.06 -19.14 -15.67
C THR A 68 8.33 -20.26 -14.67
N THR A 69 9.60 -20.56 -14.39
CA THR A 69 9.99 -21.60 -13.41
C THR A 69 9.49 -21.29 -12.00
N GLN A 70 9.49 -20.03 -11.58
CA GLN A 70 8.97 -19.65 -10.26
C GLN A 70 7.45 -19.70 -10.22
N VAL A 71 6.78 -19.33 -11.32
CA VAL A 71 5.32 -19.45 -11.45
C VAL A 71 4.88 -20.91 -11.30
N GLU A 72 5.51 -21.84 -12.02
CA GLU A 72 5.18 -23.27 -11.94
C GLU A 72 5.40 -23.83 -10.52
N ARG A 73 6.46 -23.38 -9.85
CA ARG A 73 6.80 -23.82 -8.49
C ARG A 73 5.86 -23.27 -7.42
N LEU A 74 5.49 -21.99 -7.52
CA LEU A 74 4.74 -21.28 -6.47
C LEU A 74 3.23 -21.42 -6.63
N ALA A 75 2.71 -21.58 -7.84
CA ALA A 75 1.27 -21.67 -8.08
C ALA A 75 0.56 -22.73 -7.20
N PRO A 76 1.07 -23.97 -7.05
CA PRO A 76 0.46 -24.96 -6.15
C PRO A 76 0.50 -24.58 -4.68
N VAL A 77 1.62 -23.99 -4.21
CA VAL A 77 1.80 -23.54 -2.82
C VAL A 77 0.82 -22.42 -2.49
N LEU A 78 0.59 -21.54 -3.45
CA LEU A 78 -0.35 -20.43 -3.36
C LEU A 78 -1.79 -20.86 -3.62
N GLY A 79 -2.06 -22.09 -4.06
CA GLY A 79 -3.41 -22.55 -4.39
C GLY A 79 -4.04 -21.80 -5.56
N VAL A 80 -3.24 -21.36 -6.53
CA VAL A 80 -3.68 -20.70 -7.77
C VAL A 80 -3.20 -21.48 -8.99
N THR A 81 -3.79 -21.23 -10.17
CA THR A 81 -3.28 -21.86 -11.40
C THR A 81 -2.00 -21.16 -11.88
N PRO A 82 -1.05 -21.88 -12.52
CA PRO A 82 0.11 -21.25 -13.14
C PRO A 82 -0.26 -20.16 -14.15
N GLN A 83 -1.37 -20.32 -14.88
CA GLN A 83 -1.88 -19.33 -15.82
C GLN A 83 -2.30 -18.04 -15.10
N SER A 84 -3.04 -18.16 -14.00
CA SER A 84 -3.43 -17.00 -13.18
C SER A 84 -2.20 -16.31 -12.61
N LEU A 85 -1.29 -17.06 -11.96
CA LEU A 85 -0.09 -16.48 -11.37
C LEU A 85 0.84 -15.85 -12.41
N SER A 86 0.90 -16.38 -13.64
CA SER A 86 1.67 -15.77 -14.74
C SER A 86 1.14 -14.39 -15.14
N VAL A 87 -0.19 -14.21 -15.14
CA VAL A 87 -0.83 -12.89 -15.42
C VAL A 87 -0.57 -11.89 -14.30
N HIS A 88 -0.43 -12.38 -13.07
CA HIS A 88 -0.29 -11.60 -11.83
C HIS A 88 1.11 -11.73 -11.21
N ASN A 89 2.12 -11.98 -12.04
CA ASN A 89 3.46 -12.42 -11.63
C ASN A 89 4.32 -11.36 -10.90
N ASP A 90 3.82 -10.15 -10.75
CA ASP A 90 4.41 -9.04 -10.00
C ASP A 90 3.44 -8.50 -8.92
N GLN A 91 2.29 -9.14 -8.73
CA GLN A 91 1.28 -8.74 -7.75
C GLN A 91 1.43 -9.55 -6.46
N TYR A 92 1.19 -8.88 -5.34
CA TYR A 92 1.07 -9.53 -4.05
C TYR A 92 -0.29 -10.20 -3.88
N ARG A 93 -0.37 -11.04 -2.85
CA ARG A 93 -1.59 -11.67 -2.34
C ARG A 93 -1.79 -11.31 -0.87
N PRO A 94 -3.03 -11.42 -0.35
CA PRO A 94 -3.33 -11.11 1.04
C PRO A 94 -2.55 -11.92 2.07
N GLN A 95 -2.05 -13.09 1.69
CA GLN A 95 -1.26 -13.96 2.56
C GLN A 95 0.22 -13.56 2.64
N ASP A 96 0.69 -12.67 1.76
CA ASP A 96 2.10 -12.30 1.71
C ASP A 96 2.49 -11.39 2.88
N PHE A 97 1.56 -10.54 3.34
CA PHE A 97 1.70 -9.69 4.51
C PHE A 97 0.34 -9.32 5.12
N ASN A 98 0.26 -8.97 6.40
CA ASN A 98 -1.01 -8.58 7.04
C ASN A 98 -1.44 -7.15 6.68
N PHE A 99 -0.49 -6.22 6.60
CA PHE A 99 -0.76 -4.81 6.32
C PHE A 99 0.20 -4.21 5.32
N VAL A 100 -0.26 -3.22 4.57
CA VAL A 100 0.58 -2.31 3.80
C VAL A 100 0.53 -0.91 4.39
N ILE A 101 1.68 -0.26 4.52
CA ILE A 101 1.79 1.14 4.95
C ILE A 101 2.43 1.97 3.84
N THR A 102 1.98 3.21 3.69
CA THR A 102 2.62 4.22 2.84
C THR A 102 2.56 5.60 3.48
N SER A 103 3.56 6.43 3.23
CA SER A 103 3.43 7.88 3.39
C SER A 103 2.85 8.53 2.14
N LEU A 104 2.31 9.74 2.28
CA LEU A 104 1.76 10.48 1.14
C LEU A 104 2.82 11.14 0.27
N ALA A 105 4.00 11.45 0.82
CA ALA A 105 5.01 12.31 0.18
C ALA A 105 5.34 11.96 -1.28
N ASN A 106 5.59 10.69 -1.60
CA ASN A 106 6.02 10.31 -2.95
C ASN A 106 5.02 10.70 -4.04
N ALA A 107 3.73 10.82 -3.74
CA ALA A 107 2.69 11.21 -4.70
C ALA A 107 2.92 12.59 -5.31
N PHE A 108 3.68 13.46 -4.63
CA PHE A 108 3.94 14.85 -5.01
C PHE A 108 5.35 15.07 -5.57
N TYR A 109 6.13 13.99 -5.75
CA TYR A 109 7.37 14.05 -6.49
C TYR A 109 7.11 13.95 -7.99
N GLU A 110 7.80 14.77 -8.75
CA GLU A 110 7.86 14.68 -10.21
C GLU A 110 9.29 14.34 -10.64
N THR A 111 9.43 13.86 -11.87
CA THR A 111 10.74 13.61 -12.49
C THR A 111 11.07 14.81 -13.36
N ASP A 112 12.18 15.49 -13.06
CA ASP A 112 12.64 16.62 -13.87
C ASP A 112 13.19 16.15 -15.24
N GLU A 113 13.60 17.11 -16.07
CA GLU A 113 14.18 16.85 -17.40
C GLU A 113 15.46 16.00 -17.36
N ASN A 114 16.15 15.95 -16.21
CA ASN A 114 17.38 15.19 -16.00
C ASN A 114 17.11 13.78 -15.42
N GLY A 115 15.85 13.41 -15.19
CA GLY A 115 15.51 12.15 -14.55
C GLY A 115 15.62 12.16 -13.01
N ILE A 116 15.78 13.34 -12.40
CA ILE A 116 15.92 13.52 -10.96
C ILE A 116 14.53 13.68 -10.34
N PHE A 117 14.30 12.99 -9.22
CA PHE A 117 13.08 13.15 -8.46
C PHE A 117 13.13 14.42 -7.61
N VAL A 118 12.19 15.33 -7.87
CA VAL A 118 12.09 16.62 -7.17
C VAL A 118 10.73 16.75 -6.51
N TRP A 119 10.70 17.30 -5.29
CA TRP A 119 9.45 17.67 -4.64
C TRP A 119 8.86 18.86 -5.40
N GLN A 120 7.85 18.60 -6.21
CA GLN A 120 7.23 19.60 -7.07
C GLN A 120 5.73 19.29 -7.22
N PRO A 121 4.93 19.48 -6.16
CA PRO A 121 3.50 19.27 -6.25
C PRO A 121 2.90 20.19 -7.31
N ASN A 122 2.13 19.62 -8.25
CA ASN A 122 1.34 20.41 -9.21
C ASN A 122 0.27 21.26 -8.50
N GLU A 123 -0.41 22.14 -9.24
CA GLU A 123 -1.42 23.07 -8.68
C GLU A 123 -2.46 22.37 -7.80
N GLN A 124 -2.99 21.22 -8.25
CA GLN A 124 -3.97 20.47 -7.46
C GLN A 124 -3.35 19.82 -6.23
N GLY A 125 -2.09 19.38 -6.32
CA GLY A 125 -1.32 18.89 -5.19
C GLY A 125 -1.09 19.97 -4.13
N GLN A 126 -0.75 21.19 -4.55
CA GLN A 126 -0.59 22.33 -3.64
C GLN A 126 -1.89 22.66 -2.91
N ILE A 127 -3.03 22.67 -3.62
CA ILE A 127 -4.35 22.88 -3.01
C ILE A 127 -4.63 21.79 -1.98
N PHE A 128 -4.36 20.52 -2.31
CA PHE A 128 -4.56 19.41 -1.38
C PHE A 128 -3.69 19.54 -0.13
N LEU A 129 -2.39 19.83 -0.29
CA LEU A 129 -1.46 20.00 0.82
C LEU A 129 -1.87 21.16 1.73
N ALA A 130 -2.25 22.30 1.15
CA ALA A 130 -2.73 23.45 1.91
C ALA A 130 -4.02 23.15 2.68
N ARG A 131 -4.98 22.46 2.06
CA ARG A 131 -6.22 22.05 2.75
C ARG A 131 -5.97 21.07 3.88
N LYS A 132 -5.09 20.10 3.65
CA LYS A 132 -4.84 19.00 4.60
C LYS A 132 -3.95 19.42 5.78
N TYR A 133 -2.98 20.30 5.55
CA TYR A 133 -1.97 20.67 6.56
C TYR A 133 -2.05 22.12 7.03
N GLY A 134 -2.85 22.96 6.38
CA GLY A 134 -2.94 24.40 6.62
C GLY A 134 -2.24 25.22 5.54
N GLU A 135 -2.73 26.43 5.30
CA GLU A 135 -2.21 27.35 4.30
C GLU A 135 -0.91 28.04 4.74
N ASN A 136 -0.17 28.62 3.78
CA ASN A 136 1.03 29.43 3.99
C ASN A 136 2.25 28.71 4.61
N LEU A 137 2.33 27.39 4.49
CA LEU A 137 3.54 26.63 4.81
C LEU A 137 4.54 26.69 3.66
N SER A 138 5.83 26.54 4.00
CA SER A 138 6.89 26.34 3.01
C SER A 138 6.77 24.97 2.33
N ASN A 139 7.43 24.83 1.16
CA ASN A 139 7.49 23.53 0.46
C ASN A 139 8.13 22.43 1.32
N GLU A 140 9.16 22.77 2.10
CA GLU A 140 9.83 21.84 3.01
C GLU A 140 8.90 21.37 4.13
N GLU A 141 8.13 22.29 4.73
CA GLU A 141 7.14 21.93 5.74
C GLU A 141 6.01 21.04 5.19
N TYR A 142 5.52 21.32 3.97
CA TYR A 142 4.55 20.43 3.32
C TYR A 142 5.14 19.05 3.04
N GLN A 143 6.40 19.00 2.60
CA GLN A 143 7.11 17.76 2.32
C GLN A 143 7.26 16.92 3.60
N ASP A 144 7.76 17.50 4.67
CA ASP A 144 7.95 16.83 5.96
C ASP A 144 6.64 16.29 6.52
N ARG A 145 5.57 17.11 6.47
CA ARG A 145 4.23 16.67 6.89
C ARG A 145 3.70 15.53 6.03
N ALA A 146 3.89 15.57 4.71
CA ALA A 146 3.48 14.48 3.83
C ALA A 146 4.31 13.19 4.02
N PHE A 147 5.54 13.29 4.51
CA PHE A 147 6.34 12.13 4.89
C PHE A 147 5.87 11.51 6.21
N ALA A 148 5.50 12.36 7.17
CA ALA A 148 4.97 11.94 8.46
C ALA A 148 3.53 11.41 8.40
N ASP A 149 2.74 11.89 7.42
CA ASP A 149 1.36 11.47 7.23
C ASP A 149 1.30 10.12 6.49
N MET A 150 1.01 9.08 7.28
CA MET A 150 1.05 7.69 6.85
C MET A 150 -0.34 7.07 6.94
N TYR A 151 -0.60 6.20 5.96
CA TYR A 151 -1.83 5.43 5.85
C TYR A 151 -1.53 3.94 5.82
N ILE A 152 -2.44 3.17 6.38
CA ILE A 152 -2.36 1.71 6.51
C ILE A 152 -3.62 1.05 5.94
N ALA A 153 -3.46 -0.11 5.32
CA ALA A 153 -4.58 -0.95 4.91
C ALA A 153 -4.31 -2.42 5.23
N ARG A 154 -5.37 -3.17 5.57
CA ARG A 154 -5.30 -4.64 5.66
C ARG A 154 -5.19 -5.22 4.26
N SER A 155 -4.27 -6.15 4.05
CA SER A 155 -4.04 -6.75 2.73
C SER A 155 -5.26 -7.43 2.14
N GLN A 156 -6.07 -8.07 3.00
CA GLN A 156 -7.32 -8.71 2.61
C GLN A 156 -8.36 -7.71 2.08
N ASP A 157 -8.39 -6.49 2.63
CA ASP A 157 -9.39 -5.49 2.30
C ASP A 157 -9.10 -4.78 0.98
N ILE A 158 -7.84 -4.81 0.53
CA ILE A 158 -7.39 -4.20 -0.74
C ILE A 158 -7.16 -5.22 -1.86
N ALA A 159 -7.43 -6.49 -1.59
CA ALA A 159 -7.36 -7.56 -2.58
C ALA A 159 -8.53 -7.47 -3.57
N ILE A 160 -8.37 -7.91 -4.81
CA ILE A 160 -9.49 -7.93 -5.76
C ILE A 160 -10.45 -9.06 -5.40
N THR A 161 -11.59 -8.70 -4.81
CA THR A 161 -12.66 -9.63 -4.41
C THR A 161 -14.03 -9.11 -4.87
N THR A 162 -15.04 -9.99 -4.87
CA THR A 162 -16.41 -9.58 -5.19
C THR A 162 -17.02 -8.60 -4.19
N GLU A 163 -16.38 -8.39 -3.03
CA GLU A 163 -16.95 -7.69 -1.89
C GLU A 163 -16.53 -6.21 -1.81
N ASN A 164 -15.41 -5.81 -2.44
CA ASN A 164 -14.81 -4.48 -2.20
C ASN A 164 -14.76 -3.56 -3.43
N ASN A 165 -15.50 -3.86 -4.51
CA ASN A 165 -15.59 -3.06 -5.73
C ASN A 165 -14.24 -2.76 -6.42
N ILE A 166 -13.15 -3.42 -6.03
CA ILE A 166 -11.83 -3.27 -6.65
C ILE A 166 -11.79 -4.13 -7.91
N GLN A 167 -11.36 -3.53 -9.03
CA GLN A 167 -11.24 -4.24 -10.31
C GLN A 167 -9.78 -4.43 -10.72
N CYS A 168 -9.49 -5.63 -11.22
CA CYS A 168 -8.21 -5.97 -11.81
C CYS A 168 -8.01 -5.24 -13.14
N THR A 169 -6.85 -4.62 -13.30
CA THR A 169 -6.47 -3.92 -14.53
C THR A 169 -5.64 -4.78 -15.50
N ARG A 170 -5.37 -6.05 -15.14
CA ARG A 170 -4.62 -6.98 -15.98
C ARG A 170 -5.46 -7.42 -17.17
N ARG A 171 -5.00 -7.08 -18.38
CA ARG A 171 -5.69 -7.38 -19.65
C ARG A 171 -6.00 -8.87 -19.85
N GLN A 172 -5.16 -9.77 -19.32
CA GLN A 172 -5.29 -11.22 -19.48
C GLN A 172 -5.98 -11.90 -18.28
N CYS A 173 -6.42 -11.14 -17.28
CA CYS A 173 -7.14 -11.70 -16.14
C CYS A 173 -8.57 -12.08 -16.55
N THR A 174 -8.94 -13.34 -16.31
CA THR A 174 -10.27 -13.87 -16.65
C THR A 174 -11.32 -13.62 -15.56
N THR A 175 -10.90 -13.32 -14.33
CA THR A 175 -11.78 -13.03 -13.19
C THR A 175 -11.48 -11.65 -12.58
N PRO A 176 -11.65 -10.55 -13.34
CA PRO A 176 -11.16 -9.22 -12.94
C PRO A 176 -11.84 -8.63 -11.69
N THR A 177 -12.93 -9.23 -11.20
CA THR A 177 -13.60 -8.81 -9.97
C THR A 177 -13.37 -9.76 -8.80
N ASN A 178 -12.58 -10.84 -8.97
CA ASN A 178 -12.36 -11.82 -7.91
C ASN A 178 -11.05 -12.61 -8.06
N CYS A 179 -10.00 -12.01 -8.63
CA CYS A 179 -8.75 -12.74 -8.86
C CYS A 179 -7.94 -12.98 -7.57
N GLY A 180 -8.27 -12.29 -6.47
CA GLY A 180 -7.64 -12.51 -5.15
C GLY A 180 -6.21 -11.96 -5.03
N PHE A 181 -5.74 -11.20 -6.01
CA PHE A 181 -4.46 -10.48 -5.96
C PHE A 181 -4.69 -9.04 -5.49
N ILE A 182 -3.68 -8.46 -4.85
CA ILE A 182 -3.64 -7.02 -4.56
C ILE A 182 -3.29 -6.30 -5.86
N PRO A 183 -4.02 -5.23 -6.26
CA PRO A 183 -3.64 -4.44 -7.42
C PRO A 183 -2.20 -3.92 -7.29
N ASN A 184 -1.50 -3.69 -8.41
CA ASN A 184 -0.19 -3.00 -8.34
C ASN A 184 -0.31 -1.56 -7.79
N TYR A 185 -1.50 -0.96 -7.91
CA TYR A 185 -1.78 0.42 -7.55
C TYR A 185 -3.13 0.56 -6.84
N PRO A 186 -3.32 -0.02 -5.63
CA PRO A 186 -4.45 0.33 -4.77
C PRO A 186 -4.47 1.83 -4.52
N GLN A 187 -5.65 2.39 -4.30
CA GLN A 187 -5.86 3.82 -4.22
C GLN A 187 -6.35 4.22 -2.84
N ILE A 188 -5.75 5.28 -2.30
CA ILE A 188 -6.31 6.08 -1.20
C ILE A 188 -7.17 7.15 -1.87
N ILE A 189 -8.46 7.19 -1.53
CA ILE A 189 -9.39 8.17 -2.07
C ILE A 189 -9.85 9.07 -0.94
N PHE A 190 -9.55 10.36 -1.09
CA PHE A 190 -9.99 11.42 -0.21
C PHE A 190 -11.23 12.09 -0.79
N ASP A 191 -12.17 12.48 0.05
CA ASP A 191 -13.22 13.43 -0.33
C ASP A 191 -12.70 14.88 -0.37
N GLU A 192 -13.61 15.83 -0.53
CA GLU A 192 -13.26 17.25 -0.58
C GLU A 192 -12.87 17.82 0.79
N ASP A 193 -13.27 17.16 1.87
CA ASP A 193 -13.01 17.50 3.27
C ASP A 193 -11.74 16.80 3.81
N MET A 194 -10.96 16.16 2.92
CA MET A 194 -9.72 15.42 3.23
C MET A 194 -9.94 14.17 4.09
N SER A 195 -11.17 13.69 4.21
CA SER A 195 -11.46 12.41 4.85
C SER A 195 -11.25 11.27 3.85
N VAL A 196 -10.70 10.14 4.31
CA VAL A 196 -10.59 8.95 3.46
C VAL A 196 -11.96 8.29 3.36
N ILE A 197 -12.46 8.17 2.13
CA ILE A 197 -13.82 7.68 1.86
C ILE A 197 -13.86 6.33 1.16
N GLN A 198 -12.74 5.88 0.58
CA GLN A 198 -12.71 4.63 -0.16
C GLN A 198 -11.29 4.04 -0.21
N GLY A 199 -11.24 2.71 -0.27
CA GLY A 199 -10.02 1.93 -0.45
C GLY A 199 -9.56 1.18 0.79
N ASN A 200 -10.33 1.20 1.88
CA ASN A 200 -10.01 0.51 3.14
C ASN A 200 -8.64 0.93 3.70
N TRP A 201 -8.31 2.21 3.52
CA TRP A 201 -7.13 2.86 4.08
C TRP A 201 -7.53 3.66 5.31
N PHE A 202 -6.72 3.57 6.35
CA PHE A 202 -6.91 4.24 7.63
C PHE A 202 -5.66 5.07 7.92
N HIS A 203 -5.81 6.15 8.69
CA HIS A 203 -4.64 6.89 9.13
C HIS A 203 -3.84 6.02 10.11
N ILE A 204 -2.50 6.12 10.11
CA ILE A 204 -1.64 5.23 10.90
C ILE A 204 -1.92 5.30 12.41
N SER A 205 -2.52 6.39 12.90
CA SER A 205 -2.97 6.50 14.30
C SER A 205 -4.01 5.47 14.69
N GLU A 206 -4.72 4.87 13.73
CA GLU A 206 -5.75 3.86 13.95
C GLU A 206 -5.17 2.42 13.99
N ILE A 207 -3.84 2.26 13.88
CA ILE A 207 -3.21 0.94 13.77
C ILE A 207 -3.57 -0.02 14.90
N GLU A 208 -3.65 0.45 16.15
CA GLU A 208 -4.00 -0.40 17.30
C GLU A 208 -5.38 -1.03 17.13
N GLN A 209 -6.38 -0.25 16.70
CA GLN A 209 -7.73 -0.74 16.45
C GLN A 209 -7.74 -1.80 15.35
N LEU A 210 -6.92 -1.63 14.30
CA LEU A 210 -6.80 -2.61 13.22
C LEU A 210 -6.15 -3.92 13.68
N LEU A 211 -5.20 -3.86 14.60
CA LEU A 211 -4.53 -5.03 15.18
C LEU A 211 -5.48 -5.82 16.11
N GLU A 212 -6.35 -5.12 16.84
CA GLU A 212 -7.39 -5.70 17.70
C GLU A 212 -8.56 -6.30 16.90
N LEU A 213 -8.97 -5.70 15.78
CA LEU A 213 -10.06 -6.22 14.93
C LEU A 213 -9.71 -7.56 14.24
N GLY A 214 -8.45 -7.97 14.21
CA GLY A 214 -8.02 -9.30 13.76
C GLY A 214 -8.32 -10.44 14.74
N GLU A 215 -9.15 -10.19 15.77
CA GLU A 215 -9.52 -11.14 16.83
C GLU A 215 -10.70 -12.08 16.50
N ASN A 216 -11.40 -11.89 15.38
CA ASN A 216 -12.57 -12.69 15.02
C ASN A 216 -12.34 -13.58 13.79
#